data_AF-A0A820KAM0-F1
#
_entry.id   AF-A0A820KAM0-F1
#
_cell.length_a   1.000
_cell.length_b   1.000
_cell.length_c   1.000
_cell.angle_alpha   90.00
_cell.angle_beta   90.00
_cell.angle_gamma   90.00
#
_symmetry.space_group_name_H-M   'P 1'
#
loop_
_entity.id
_entity.type
_entity.pdbx_description
1 polymer ?
#
loop_
_entity_poly.entity_id
_entity_poly.type
_entity_poly.pdbx_seq_one_letter_code
_entity_poly.pdbx_strand_id
1 'polypeptide(L)' 'IEECNKFGGVVHIYVDEKSSDGNVYVKCSTIASAINTVNSLHGRFFSGRTVMGNYIPAQSYHKLFPESNTATALLTTSYQ' A
#
# COMPACT_ATOMS: atom_id res chain seq x y z
N ILE A 1 -6.50 -3.83 -1.28
CA ILE A 1 -7.23 -3.00 -0.28
C ILE A 1 -7.81 -3.89 0.82
N GLU A 2 -8.55 -4.96 0.49
CA GLU A 2 -9.17 -5.88 1.48
C GLU A 2 -8.19 -6.39 2.54
N GLU A 3 -7.04 -6.92 2.11
CA GLU A 3 -6.02 -7.43 3.04
C GLU A 3 -5.51 -6.34 3.98
N CYS A 4 -5.30 -5.12 3.49
CA CYS A 4 -4.81 -4.02 4.31
C CYS A 4 -5.88 -3.48 5.28
N ASN A 5 -7.17 -3.57 4.91
CA ASN A 5 -8.28 -3.16 5.77
C ASN A 5 -8.43 -4.05 7.01
N LYS A 6 -7.91 -5.29 6.98
CA LYS A 6 -7.81 -6.14 8.17
C LYS A 6 -6.86 -5.58 9.24
N PHE A 7 -5.98 -4.65 8.87
CA PHE A 7 -4.88 -4.18 9.71
C PHE A 7 -4.94 -2.70 10.08
N GLY A 8 -6.09 -2.04 9.90
CA GLY A 8 -6.27 -0.61 10.16
C GLY A 8 -6.35 0.25 8.90
N GLY A 9 -6.27 -0.38 7.73
CA GLY A 9 -6.66 0.20 6.46
C GLY A 9 -5.67 1.13 5.79
N VAL A 10 -6.00 1.44 4.54
CA VAL A 10 -5.18 2.19 3.59
C VAL A 10 -5.87 3.50 3.28
N VAL A 11 -5.11 4.59 3.24
CA VAL A 11 -5.63 5.94 2.92
C VAL A 11 -5.25 6.38 1.51
N HIS A 12 -4.22 5.77 0.92
CA HIS A 12 -3.79 6.05 -0.44
C HIS A 12 -3.17 4.81 -1.07
N ILE A 13 -3.48 4.57 -2.34
CA ILE A 13 -2.89 3.52 -3.15
C ILE A 13 -2.60 4.06 -4.54
N TYR A 14 -1.43 3.72 -5.07
CA TYR A 14 -1.06 4.00 -6.45
C TYR A 14 -0.45 2.75 -7.08
N VAL A 15 -0.96 2.37 -8.24
CA VAL A 15 -0.43 1.26 -9.03
C VAL A 15 0.38 1.86 -10.17
N ASP A 16 1.68 1.55 -10.19
CA ASP A 16 2.56 2.02 -11.26
C ASP A 16 2.47 1.06 -12.45
N GLU A 17 1.54 1.34 -13.36
CA GLU A 17 1.31 0.54 -14.57
C GLU A 17 2.51 0.53 -15.53
N LYS A 18 3.44 1.49 -15.39
CA LYS A 18 4.65 1.55 -16.22
C LYS A 18 5.80 0.74 -15.64
N SER A 19 5.69 0.30 -14.38
CA SER A 19 6.68 -0.55 -13.74
C SER A 19 6.62 -1.97 -14.33
N SER A 20 7.69 -2.41 -14.97
CA SER A 20 7.85 -3.81 -15.42
C SER A 20 7.81 -4.83 -14.27
N ASP A 21 8.11 -4.38 -13.06
CA ASP A 21 8.14 -5.19 -11.84
C ASP A 21 6.77 -5.21 -11.14
N GLY A 22 5.84 -4.36 -11.55
CA GLY A 22 4.49 -4.28 -10.97
C GLY A 22 4.46 -3.56 -9.63
N ASN A 23 5.20 -2.46 -9.50
CA ASN A 23 5.28 -1.70 -8.24
C ASN A 23 3.92 -1.11 -7.84
N VAL A 24 3.56 -1.31 -6.58
CA VAL A 24 2.37 -0.73 -5.95
C VAL A 24 2.79 0.03 -4.70
N TYR A 25 2.36 1.28 -4.61
CA TYR A 25 2.68 2.19 -3.53
C TYR A 25 1.47 2.34 -2.62
N VAL A 26 1.62 2.00 -1.34
CA VAL A 26 0.52 1.98 -0.38
C VAL A 26 0.85 2.87 0.81
N LYS A 27 -0.04 3.81 1.15
CA LYS A 27 0.00 4.58 2.41
C LYS A 27 -1.08 4.08 3.35
N CYS A 28 -0.68 3.63 4.53
CA CYS A 28 -1.61 3.22 5.58
C CYS A 28 -1.98 4.38 6.50
N SER A 29 -3.07 4.23 7.25
CA SER A 29 -3.56 5.22 8.23
C SER A 29 -2.59 5.45 9.40
N THR A 30 -1.87 4.40 9.81
CA THR A 30 -0.91 4.42 10.91
C THR A 30 0.32 3.60 10.58
N ILE A 31 1.43 3.82 11.31
CA ILE A 31 2.66 3.03 11.18
C ILE A 31 2.39 1.56 11.52
N ALA A 32 1.60 1.28 12.57
CA ALA A 32 1.23 -0.08 12.95
C ALA A 32 0.46 -0.81 11.83
N SER A 33 -0.47 -0.12 11.17
CA SER A 33 -1.19 -0.66 10.00
C SER A 33 -0.24 -0.97 8.84
N ALA A 34 0.75 -0.09 8.58
CA ALA A 34 1.76 -0.33 7.57
C ALA A 34 2.61 -1.58 7.87
N ILE A 35 3.05 -1.75 9.11
CA ILE A 35 3.85 -2.92 9.53
C ILE A 35 3.05 -4.21 9.33
N ASN A 36 1.82 -4.24 9.81
CA ASN A 36 0.96 -5.43 9.69
C ASN A 36 0.61 -5.74 8.24
N THR A 37 0.36 -4.72 7.42
CA THR A 37 0.11 -4.88 5.98
C THR A 37 1.32 -5.47 5.26
N VAL A 38 2.52 -4.96 5.53
CA VAL A 38 3.75 -5.50 4.94
C VAL A 38 3.98 -6.93 5.40
N ASN A 39 3.85 -7.23 6.70
CA ASN A 39 3.99 -8.60 7.22
C ASN A 39 2.99 -9.58 6.59
N SER A 40 1.79 -9.11 6.28
CA SER A 40 0.77 -9.92 5.64
C SER A 40 1.08 -10.18 4.16
N LEU A 41 1.58 -9.18 3.42
CA LEU A 41 1.78 -9.26 1.97
C LEU A 41 3.16 -9.79 1.57
N HIS A 42 4.20 -9.45 2.32
CA HIS A 42 5.58 -9.82 2.01
C HIS A 42 5.71 -11.36 2.02
N GLY A 43 6.32 -11.91 0.97
CA GLY A 43 6.51 -13.35 0.82
C GLY A 43 5.32 -14.11 0.25
N ARG A 44 4.16 -13.46 0.04
CA ARG A 44 3.04 -14.10 -0.67
C ARG A 44 3.40 -14.34 -2.13
N PHE A 45 2.83 -15.40 -2.71
CA PHE A 45 2.99 -15.71 -4.13
C PHE A 45 1.80 -15.18 -4.92
N PHE A 46 2.07 -14.41 -5.96
CA PHE A 46 1.05 -13.83 -6.84
C PHE A 46 1.51 -13.85 -8.30
N SER A 47 0.68 -14.42 -9.18
CA SER A 47 0.93 -14.47 -10.64
C SER A 47 2.33 -14.96 -11.03
N GLY A 48 2.84 -15.98 -10.34
CA GLY A 48 4.16 -16.55 -10.65
C GLY A 48 5.36 -15.81 -10.03
N ARG A 49 5.14 -14.79 -9.19
CA ARG A 49 6.19 -14.01 -8.52
C ARG A 49 5.94 -13.91 -7.02
N THR A 50 7.00 -13.75 -6.25
CA THR A 50 6.91 -13.46 -4.81
C THR A 50 6.74 -11.95 -4.60
N VAL A 51 5.74 -11.56 -3.81
CA VAL A 51 5.48 -10.18 -3.42
C VAL A 51 6.53 -9.72 -2.42
N MET A 52 7.21 -8.62 -2.72
CA MET A 52 8.15 -7.98 -1.81
C MET A 52 7.60 -6.64 -1.34
N GLY A 53 7.50 -6.48 -0.02
CA GLY A 53 7.16 -5.20 0.61
C GLY A 53 8.39 -4.52 1.20
N ASN A 54 8.59 -3.24 0.87
CA ASN A 54 9.64 -2.38 1.42
C ASN A 54 9.01 -1.10 1.99
N TYR A 55 9.62 -0.53 3.04
CA TYR A 55 9.16 0.71 3.64
C TYR A 55 9.76 1.93 2.95
N ILE A 56 8.93 2.95 2.73
CA ILE A 56 9.35 4.25 2.20
C ILE A 56 9.07 5.30 3.27
N PRO A 57 10.02 6.21 3.58
CA PRO A 57 9.77 7.31 4.48
C PRO A 57 8.60 8.18 4.00
N ALA A 58 7.74 8.63 4.92
CA ALA A 58 6.54 9.39 4.58
C ALA A 58 6.83 10.63 3.71
N GLN A 59 7.89 11.38 4.03
CA GLN A 59 8.29 12.54 3.21
C GLN A 59 8.63 12.16 1.77
N SER A 60 9.32 11.04 1.55
CA SER A 60 9.66 10.58 0.20
C SER A 60 8.41 10.13 -0.55
N TYR A 61 7.47 9.47 0.13
CA TYR A 61 6.18 9.10 -0.44
C TYR A 61 5.36 10.34 -0.84
N HIS A 62 5.31 11.37 0.01
CA HIS A 62 4.59 12.61 -0.29
C HIS A 62 5.21 13.42 -1.42
N LYS A 63 6.52 13.29 -1.66
CA LYS A 63 7.16 13.91 -2.84
C LYS A 63 6.72 13.24 -4.13
N LEU A 64 6.46 11.94 -4.12
CA LEU A 64 5.95 11.19 -5.27
C LEU A 64 4.44 11.43 -5.47
N PHE A 65 3.69 11.47 -4.36
CA PHE A 65 2.23 11.55 -4.33
C PHE A 65 1.78 12.68 -3.38
N PRO A 66 1.86 13.96 -3.78
CA PRO A 66 1.52 15.09 -2.92
C PRO A 66 0.10 15.06 -2.37
N GLU A 67 -0.85 14.57 -3.16
CA GLU A 67 -2.26 14.38 -2.79
C GLU A 67 -2.43 13.43 -1.60
N SER A 68 -1.50 12.50 -1.41
CA SER A 68 -1.55 11.55 -0.30
C SER A 68 -1.24 12.22 1.05
N ASN A 69 -0.70 13.44 1.08
CA ASN A 69 -0.32 14.10 2.34
C ASN A 69 -1.54 14.39 3.23
N THR A 70 -2.63 14.84 2.62
CA THR A 70 -3.90 15.16 3.30
C THR A 70 -4.88 14.00 3.32
N ALA A 71 -4.54 12.86 2.70
CA ALA A 71 -5.38 11.67 2.68
C ALA A 71 -5.49 11.04 4.08
N THR A 72 -6.69 11.11 4.66
CA THR A 72 -7.05 10.55 5.98
C THR A 72 -8.21 9.57 5.91
N ALA A 73 -9.03 9.63 4.85
CA ALA A 73 -10.15 8.72 4.65
C ALA A 73 -9.66 7.32 4.28
N LEU A 74 -10.23 6.29 4.91
CA LEU A 74 -9.94 4.90 4.59
C LEU A 74 -10.57 4.52 3.25
N LEU A 75 -9.79 3.86 2.40
CA LEU A 75 -10.26 3.31 1.15
C LEU A 75 -11.07 2.04 1.41
N THR A 76 -12.26 1.98 0.83
CA THR A 76 -13.10 0.78 0.82
C THR A 76 -12.96 0.05 -0.51
N THR A 77 -13.19 -1.25 -0.50
CA THR A 77 -13.33 -2.02 -1.73
C THR A 77 -14.73 -1.84 -2.29
N SER A 78 -14.82 -1.60 -3.60
CA SER A 78 -16.09 -1.48 -4.32
C SER A 78 -16.48 -2.79 -5.03
N TYR A 79 -15.65 -3.83 -4.99
CA TYR A 79 -15.98 -5.14 -5.53
C TYR A 79 -16.83 -5.93 -4.52
N GLN A 80 -18.04 -6.27 -4.95
CA GLN A 80 -18.90 -7.32 -4.39
C GLN A 80 -18.55 -8.66 -5.04
#